data_AF-A0A3B0X3K2-F1
#
_entry.id   AF-A0A3B0X3K2-F1
#
_cell.length_a   1.000
_cell.length_b   1.000
_cell.length_c   1.000
_cell.angle_alpha   90.00
_cell.angle_beta   90.00
_cell.angle_gamma   90.00
#
_symmetry.space_group_name_H-M   'P 1'
#
loop_
_entity.id
_entity.type
_entity.pdbx_description
1 polymer ?
#
loop_
_entity_poly.entity_id
_entity_poly.type
_entity_poly.pdbx_seq_one_letter_code
_entity_poly.pdbx_strand_id
1 'polypeptide(L)'
;SSLKTTPTSSFAIAGNTLYFVANDGRGRELWKSDGTDVGTIMLKDINPGAAPSLSVVSGLTVMGNEVFFVANNGSNGQELWKTDGTASGTVMVKDINTGAGSSSIISMNVVGNTLFFDADDGVNGSELWKSDGTTAGTVMLKNINTGSGASSNPGFIE
;
A
#
# COMPACT_ATOMS: atom_id res chain seq x y z
N SER A 1 -4.51 -30.71 2.51
CA SER A 1 -5.37 -29.87 3.36
C SER A 1 -5.37 -28.49 2.77
N SER A 2 -6.47 -28.05 2.15
CA SER A 2 -6.56 -26.73 1.54
C SER A 2 -6.53 -25.65 2.61
N LEU A 3 -5.63 -24.68 2.46
CA LEU A 3 -5.62 -23.45 3.25
C LEU A 3 -6.96 -22.72 3.01
N LYS A 4 -7.77 -22.59 4.05
CA LYS A 4 -9.02 -21.81 4.06
C LYS A 4 -8.68 -20.31 4.15
N THR A 5 -7.98 -19.78 3.16
CA THR A 5 -7.85 -18.33 3.00
C THR A 5 -9.03 -17.84 2.17
N THR A 6 -9.77 -16.84 2.64
CA THR A 6 -10.81 -16.18 1.84
C THR A 6 -10.20 -14.92 1.21
N PRO A 7 -9.93 -14.90 -0.12
CA PRO A 7 -9.48 -13.69 -0.79
C PRO A 7 -10.56 -12.62 -0.71
N THR A 8 -10.19 -11.39 -0.40
CA THR A 8 -11.09 -10.24 -0.53
C THR A 8 -10.93 -9.59 -1.92
N SER A 9 -11.83 -8.69 -2.31
CA SER A 9 -11.97 -8.13 -3.66
C SER A 9 -10.79 -7.30 -4.19
N SER A 10 -9.65 -7.26 -3.49
CA SER A 10 -8.43 -6.58 -3.94
C SER A 10 -7.35 -7.61 -4.27
N PHE A 11 -6.99 -7.66 -5.55
CA PHE A 11 -5.87 -8.45 -6.06
C PHE A 11 -5.11 -7.65 -7.13
N ALA A 12 -3.85 -8.03 -7.33
CA ALA A 12 -2.98 -7.49 -8.37
C ALA A 12 -2.15 -8.61 -8.98
N ILE A 13 -1.75 -8.47 -10.24
CA ILE A 13 -0.88 -9.43 -10.92
C ILE A 13 0.37 -8.69 -11.37
N ALA A 14 1.53 -9.07 -10.83
CA ALA A 14 2.83 -8.57 -11.29
C ALA A 14 3.65 -9.75 -11.84
N GLY A 15 3.98 -9.69 -13.13
CA GLY A 15 4.54 -10.84 -13.86
C GLY A 15 3.61 -12.05 -13.80
N ASN A 16 4.11 -13.18 -13.30
CA ASN A 16 3.36 -14.43 -13.15
C ASN A 16 2.94 -14.70 -11.69
N THR A 17 2.88 -13.67 -10.86
CA THR A 17 2.51 -13.79 -9.44
C THR A 17 1.23 -13.03 -9.16
N LEU A 18 0.26 -13.72 -8.54
CA LEU A 18 -0.95 -13.11 -8.00
C LEU A 18 -0.66 -12.59 -6.60
N TYR A 19 -1.01 -11.34 -6.33
CA TYR A 19 -0.97 -10.71 -5.01
C TYR A 19 -2.40 -10.43 -4.56
N PHE A 20 -2.71 -10.71 -3.30
CA PHE A 20 -4.05 -10.55 -2.77
C PHE A 20 -4.03 -10.41 -1.25
N VAL A 21 -5.12 -9.90 -0.69
CA VAL A 21 -5.31 -9.81 0.76
C VAL A 21 -6.11 -11.00 1.26
N ALA A 22 -5.56 -11.71 2.25
CA ALA A 22 -6.17 -12.89 2.85
C ALA A 22 -5.92 -12.96 4.36
N ASN A 23 -6.76 -13.73 5.04
CA ASN A 23 -6.73 -13.93 6.48
C ASN A 23 -6.60 -15.43 6.82
N ASP A 24 -5.62 -15.76 7.65
CA ASP A 24 -5.34 -17.10 8.17
C ASP A 24 -5.56 -17.23 9.68
N GLY A 25 -6.19 -16.23 10.30
CA GLY A 25 -6.38 -16.07 11.74
C GLY A 25 -5.51 -14.99 12.37
N ARG A 26 -4.53 -14.43 11.64
CA ARG A 26 -3.64 -13.38 12.13
C ARG A 26 -4.03 -11.95 11.74
N GLY A 27 -5.10 -11.79 10.97
CA GLY A 27 -5.43 -10.52 10.33
C GLY A 27 -5.43 -10.64 8.80
N ARG A 28 -5.91 -9.60 8.13
CA ARG A 28 -5.88 -9.52 6.66
C ARG A 28 -4.54 -8.95 6.21
N GLU A 29 -3.64 -9.85 5.82
CA GLU A 29 -2.27 -9.57 5.41
C GLU A 29 -2.09 -9.67 3.89
N LEU A 30 -0.90 -9.29 3.39
CA LEU A 30 -0.53 -9.45 1.99
C LEU A 30 0.01 -10.85 1.71
N TRP A 31 -0.60 -11.51 0.72
CA TRP A 31 -0.24 -12.85 0.25
C TRP A 31 0.18 -12.80 -1.22
N LYS A 32 0.94 -13.82 -1.61
CA LYS A 32 1.21 -14.12 -3.02
C LYS A 32 0.85 -15.57 -3.36
N SER A 33 0.63 -15.83 -4.65
CA SER A 33 0.44 -17.17 -5.21
C SER A 33 1.03 -17.25 -6.62
N ASP A 34 1.60 -18.40 -6.96
CA ASP A 34 1.97 -18.81 -8.31
C ASP A 34 0.92 -19.75 -8.95
N GLY A 35 -0.23 -19.92 -8.30
CA GLY A 35 -1.29 -20.87 -8.69
C GLY A 35 -1.15 -22.26 -8.07
N THR A 36 -0.12 -22.50 -7.25
CA THR A 36 0.04 -23.76 -6.50
C THR A 36 -0.23 -23.56 -5.01
N ASP A 37 -0.60 -24.63 -4.31
CA ASP A 37 -0.76 -24.62 -2.85
C ASP A 37 0.55 -24.24 -2.14
N VAL A 38 1.69 -24.72 -2.65
CA VAL A 38 3.01 -24.47 -2.05
C VAL A 38 3.48 -23.03 -2.28
N GLY A 39 3.19 -22.47 -3.45
CA GLY A 39 3.53 -21.08 -3.77
C GLY A 39 2.56 -20.05 -3.21
N THR A 40 1.48 -20.49 -2.55
CA THR A 40 0.52 -19.61 -1.89
C THR A 40 0.94 -19.33 -0.45
N ILE A 41 1.61 -18.19 -0.24
CA ILE A 41 2.25 -17.84 1.03
C ILE A 41 1.99 -16.39 1.43
N MET A 42 1.93 -16.13 2.74
CA MET A 42 1.95 -14.79 3.30
C MET A 42 3.33 -14.18 3.05
N LEU A 43 3.39 -12.94 2.58
CA LEU A 43 4.67 -12.26 2.37
C LEU A 43 5.25 -11.75 3.68
N LYS A 44 4.42 -11.12 4.50
CA LYS A 44 4.80 -10.55 5.78
C LYS A 44 3.58 -10.36 6.65
N ASP A 45 3.71 -10.67 7.94
CA ASP A 45 2.79 -10.22 8.98
C ASP A 45 3.17 -8.77 9.31
N ILE A 46 2.47 -7.81 8.69
CA ILE A 46 2.86 -6.39 8.77
C ILE A 46 2.51 -5.81 10.14
N ASN A 47 1.42 -6.27 10.76
CA ASN A 47 0.98 -5.81 12.09
C ASN A 47 0.68 -7.01 13.02
N PRO A 48 1.73 -7.63 13.57
CA PRO A 48 1.56 -8.78 14.44
C PRO A 48 0.66 -8.45 15.64
N GLY A 49 -0.40 -9.23 15.84
CA GLY A 49 -1.34 -9.06 16.94
C GLY A 49 -2.54 -8.17 16.65
N ALA A 50 -2.68 -7.68 15.41
CA ALA A 50 -3.91 -7.02 14.97
C ALA A 50 -5.12 -7.95 15.10
N ALA A 51 -6.29 -7.38 15.44
CA ALA A 51 -7.53 -8.15 15.49
C ALA A 51 -7.83 -8.75 14.10
N PRO A 52 -8.30 -10.01 13.99
CA PRO A 52 -8.50 -10.69 12.70
C PRO A 52 -9.42 -9.95 11.71
N SER A 53 -10.30 -9.07 12.19
CA SER A 53 -11.22 -8.29 11.35
C SER A 53 -10.58 -7.07 10.67
N LEU A 54 -9.43 -6.60 11.15
CA LEU A 54 -8.77 -5.40 10.63
C LEU A 54 -8.09 -5.70 9.28
N SER A 55 -8.36 -4.87 8.27
CA SER A 55 -7.52 -4.82 7.06
C SER A 55 -6.33 -3.97 7.39
N VAL A 56 -5.14 -4.56 7.33
CA VAL A 56 -3.90 -3.78 7.43
C VAL A 56 -3.33 -3.45 6.07
N VAL A 57 -3.87 -4.02 4.99
CA VAL A 57 -3.46 -3.77 3.59
C VAL A 57 -4.66 -3.38 2.74
N SER A 58 -4.47 -2.40 1.84
CA SER A 58 -5.45 -1.97 0.83
C SER A 58 -4.77 -1.34 -0.39
N GLY A 59 -5.50 -1.21 -1.50
CA GLY A 59 -5.07 -0.43 -2.67
C GLY A 59 -3.87 -1.05 -3.39
N LEU A 60 -3.94 -2.33 -3.77
CA LEU A 60 -2.84 -2.96 -4.53
C LEU A 60 -2.71 -2.35 -5.92
N THR A 61 -1.55 -1.76 -6.23
CA THR A 61 -1.22 -1.13 -7.52
C THR A 61 0.13 -1.63 -8.02
N VAL A 62 0.18 -2.09 -9.28
CA VAL A 62 1.41 -2.64 -9.89
C VAL A 62 2.19 -1.54 -10.59
N MET A 63 3.49 -1.42 -10.29
CA MET A 63 4.43 -0.55 -11.02
C MET A 63 5.67 -1.35 -11.40
N GLY A 64 5.78 -1.71 -12.68
CA GLY A 64 6.81 -2.63 -13.17
C GLY A 64 6.63 -4.03 -12.56
N ASN A 65 7.63 -4.49 -11.81
CA ASN A 65 7.61 -5.79 -11.12
C ASN A 65 7.30 -5.68 -9.61
N GLU A 66 7.09 -4.46 -9.10
CA GLU A 66 6.76 -4.22 -7.70
C GLU A 66 5.26 -3.96 -7.54
N VAL A 67 4.72 -4.29 -6.37
CA VAL A 67 3.35 -3.96 -5.98
C VAL A 67 3.40 -2.95 -4.85
N PHE A 68 2.74 -1.81 -5.06
CA PHE A 68 2.52 -0.75 -4.08
C PHE A 68 1.16 -0.91 -3.43
N PHE A 69 1.09 -0.56 -2.15
CA PHE A 69 -0.13 -0.68 -1.37
C PHE A 69 -0.08 0.22 -0.15
N VAL A 70 -1.23 0.44 0.46
CA VAL A 70 -1.35 1.14 1.73
C VAL A 70 -1.36 0.12 2.86
N ALA A 71 -0.51 0.31 3.87
CA ALA A 71 -0.53 -0.57 5.03
C ALA A 71 -0.20 0.09 6.37
N ASN A 72 -0.68 -0.53 7.45
CA ASN A 72 -0.43 -0.13 8.84
C ASN A 72 0.27 -1.23 9.62
N ASN A 73 1.47 -0.93 10.15
CA ASN A 73 2.30 -1.83 10.96
C ASN A 73 2.03 -1.76 12.48
N GLY A 74 0.97 -1.06 12.88
CA GLY A 74 0.60 -0.81 14.27
C GLY A 74 1.31 0.38 14.94
N SER A 75 2.32 0.96 14.29
CA SER A 75 3.11 2.08 14.83
C SER A 75 3.03 3.35 14.00
N ASN A 76 2.88 3.23 12.68
CA ASN A 76 3.00 4.33 11.72
C ASN A 76 1.68 4.71 11.02
N GLY A 77 0.52 4.27 11.55
CA GLY A 77 -0.75 4.39 10.83
C GLY A 77 -0.70 3.80 9.42
N GLN A 78 -1.64 4.18 8.55
CA GLN A 78 -1.70 3.69 7.17
C GLN A 78 -0.80 4.53 6.25
N GLU A 79 0.22 3.89 5.68
CA GLU A 79 1.27 4.55 4.90
C GLU A 79 1.53 3.87 3.56
N LEU A 80 2.40 4.44 2.71
CA LEU A 80 2.81 3.83 1.44
C LEU A 80 3.83 2.71 1.68
N TRP A 81 3.50 1.52 1.19
CA TRP A 81 4.34 0.33 1.23
C TRP A 81 4.54 -0.25 -0.17
N LYS A 82 5.56 -1.10 -0.30
CA LYS A 82 5.81 -1.88 -1.51
C LYS A 82 6.26 -3.30 -1.20
N THR A 83 6.18 -4.16 -2.21
CA THR A 83 6.78 -5.49 -2.23
C THR A 83 7.36 -5.83 -3.60
N ASP A 84 8.47 -6.58 -3.61
CA ASP A 84 9.04 -7.23 -4.79
C ASP A 84 8.61 -8.71 -4.90
N GLY A 85 7.67 -9.15 -4.06
CA GLY A 85 7.26 -10.55 -3.94
C GLY A 85 8.06 -11.36 -2.93
N THR A 86 8.93 -10.73 -2.14
CA THR A 86 9.65 -11.36 -1.02
C THR A 86 9.29 -10.73 0.31
N ALA A 87 9.47 -11.47 1.41
CA ALA A 87 9.27 -10.94 2.75
C ALA A 87 10.20 -9.75 3.06
N SER A 88 11.46 -9.84 2.63
CA SER A 88 12.47 -8.79 2.85
C SER A 88 12.22 -7.54 2.00
N GLY A 89 11.69 -7.69 0.79
CA GLY A 89 11.29 -6.58 -0.06
C GLY A 89 9.91 -5.99 0.28
N THR A 90 9.18 -6.57 1.25
CA THR A 90 7.91 -6.04 1.75
C THR A 90 8.18 -4.99 2.83
N VAL A 91 8.25 -3.73 2.41
CA VAL A 91 8.74 -2.62 3.24
C VAL A 91 7.89 -1.35 3.05
N MET A 92 7.89 -0.51 4.08
CA MET A 92 7.35 0.85 3.98
C MET A 92 8.26 1.67 3.07
N VAL A 93 7.68 2.37 2.10
CA VAL A 93 8.42 3.26 1.21
C VAL A 93 8.77 4.54 1.96
N LYS A 94 7.79 5.12 2.67
CA LYS A 94 7.95 6.32 3.48
C LYS A 94 6.84 6.40 4.53
N ASP A 95 7.20 6.86 5.72
CA ASP A 95 6.27 7.35 6.74
C ASP A 95 5.91 8.80 6.37
N ILE A 96 4.80 8.99 5.64
CA ILE A 96 4.42 10.31 5.12
C ILE A 96 3.79 11.14 6.23
N ASN A 97 2.84 10.59 7.00
CA ASN A 97 2.29 11.23 8.19
C ASN A 97 3.00 10.71 9.44
N THR A 98 4.13 11.35 9.76
CA THR A 98 5.09 10.81 10.74
C THR A 98 4.47 10.38 12.07
N GLY A 99 4.88 9.21 12.55
CA GLY A 99 4.37 8.65 13.80
C GLY A 99 3.03 7.92 13.59
N ALA A 100 2.13 7.93 14.57
CA ALA A 100 0.91 7.12 14.51
C ALA A 100 -0.19 7.68 13.57
N GLY A 101 0.09 8.74 12.82
CA GLY A 101 -0.83 9.33 11.84
C GLY A 101 -0.97 8.44 10.61
N SER A 102 -2.03 8.65 9.82
CA SER A 102 -2.21 7.96 8.54
C SER A 102 -2.11 8.97 7.41
N SER A 103 -1.45 8.61 6.32
CA SER A 103 -1.38 9.44 5.11
C SER A 103 -2.67 9.47 4.30
N SER A 104 -3.65 8.64 4.66
CA SER A 104 -5.01 8.66 4.09
C SER A 104 -5.04 8.52 2.56
N ILE A 105 -4.06 7.81 1.97
CA ILE A 105 -4.00 7.52 0.53
C ILE A 105 -5.26 6.77 0.10
N ILE A 106 -6.05 7.35 -0.81
CA ILE A 106 -7.27 6.73 -1.36
C ILE A 106 -7.01 6.15 -2.76
N SER A 107 -6.22 6.85 -3.59
CA SER A 107 -6.01 6.51 -4.99
C SER A 107 -4.54 6.49 -5.35
N MET A 108 -4.14 5.51 -6.19
CA MET A 108 -2.79 5.41 -6.70
C MET A 108 -2.81 5.03 -8.18
N ASN A 109 -2.10 5.79 -9.01
CA ASN A 109 -2.02 5.61 -10.45
C ASN A 109 -0.56 5.60 -10.91
N VAL A 110 -0.26 4.76 -11.90
CA VAL A 110 1.10 4.64 -12.44
C VAL A 110 1.18 5.31 -13.80
N VAL A 111 2.16 6.19 -13.99
CA VAL A 111 2.50 6.79 -15.28
C VAL A 111 3.98 6.55 -15.55
N GLY A 112 4.28 5.66 -16.49
CA GLY A 112 5.66 5.20 -16.73
C GLY A 112 6.22 4.49 -15.50
N ASN A 113 7.36 4.98 -14.98
CA ASN A 113 8.02 4.47 -13.77
C ASN A 113 7.76 5.37 -12.55
N THR A 114 6.60 6.01 -12.49
CA THR A 114 6.24 6.91 -11.40
C THR A 114 4.83 6.62 -10.92
N LEU A 115 4.71 6.38 -9.62
CA LEU A 115 3.45 6.26 -8.91
C LEU A 115 3.00 7.67 -8.49
N PHE A 116 1.77 8.03 -8.82
CA PHE A 116 1.11 9.27 -8.40
C PHE A 116 -0.07 8.93 -7.49
N PHE A 117 -0.23 9.67 -6.39
CA PHE A 117 -1.24 9.37 -5.38
C PHE A 117 -1.56 10.61 -4.54
N ASP A 118 -2.74 10.61 -3.91
CA ASP A 118 -3.09 11.56 -2.87
C ASP A 118 -2.51 11.13 -1.51
N ALA A 119 -2.01 12.07 -0.72
CA ALA A 119 -1.60 11.80 0.65
C ALA A 119 -1.59 13.06 1.53
N ASP A 120 -1.87 12.89 2.82
CA ASP A 120 -1.76 13.89 3.88
C ASP A 120 -0.52 13.63 4.74
N ASP A 121 0.36 14.62 4.90
CA ASP A 121 1.55 14.53 5.76
C ASP A 121 1.30 15.00 7.21
N GLY A 122 0.04 15.27 7.56
CA GLY A 122 -0.36 15.82 8.85
C GLY A 122 -0.12 17.33 8.99
N VAL A 123 0.40 17.99 7.95
CA VAL A 123 0.75 19.42 7.96
C VAL A 123 0.03 20.19 6.85
N ASN A 124 0.03 19.65 5.64
CA ASN A 124 -0.46 20.31 4.43
C ASN A 124 -1.87 19.86 4.03
N GLY A 125 -2.43 18.85 4.70
CA GLY A 125 -3.64 18.19 4.24
C GLY A 125 -3.36 17.28 3.05
N SER A 126 -4.42 16.72 2.47
CA SER A 126 -4.31 15.84 1.30
C SER A 126 -3.85 16.61 0.05
N GLU A 127 -2.69 16.22 -0.47
CA GLU A 127 -2.05 16.81 -1.65
C GLU A 127 -1.63 15.74 -2.67
N LEU A 128 -1.18 16.16 -3.87
CA LEU A 128 -0.63 15.25 -4.89
C LEU A 128 0.84 14.92 -4.60
N TRP A 129 1.13 13.62 -4.51
CA TRP A 129 2.46 13.06 -4.31
C TRP A 129 2.89 12.22 -5.50
N LYS A 130 4.21 12.00 -5.59
CA LYS A 130 4.79 10.97 -6.45
C LYS A 130 5.76 10.09 -5.69
N SER A 131 6.01 8.89 -6.21
CA SER A 131 7.08 8.00 -5.80
C SER A 131 7.71 7.29 -7.00
N ASP A 132 9.02 7.08 -6.94
CA ASP A 132 9.76 6.17 -7.82
C ASP A 132 10.00 4.79 -7.16
N GLY A 133 9.38 4.54 -6.00
CA GLY A 133 9.59 3.34 -5.20
C GLY A 133 10.66 3.47 -4.13
N THR A 134 11.28 4.64 -3.98
CA THR A 134 12.26 4.93 -2.92
C THR A 134 11.76 6.01 -1.96
N THR A 135 12.27 6.02 -0.72
CA THR A 135 11.96 7.08 0.24
C THR A 135 12.34 8.47 -0.29
N ALA A 136 13.50 8.57 -0.97
CA ALA A 136 14.02 9.82 -1.49
C ALA A 136 13.20 10.36 -2.68
N GLY A 137 12.74 9.49 -3.57
CA GLY A 137 11.86 9.84 -4.68
C GLY A 137 10.38 9.97 -4.30
N THR A 138 10.01 9.69 -3.03
CA THR A 138 8.66 9.87 -2.51
C THR A 138 8.46 11.28 -1.98
N VAL A 139 7.90 12.16 -2.82
CA VAL A 139 7.84 13.61 -2.58
C VAL A 139 6.48 14.18 -3.01
N MET A 140 6.03 15.21 -2.28
CA MET A 140 4.89 16.02 -2.66
C MET A 140 5.24 16.80 -3.94
N LEU A 141 4.38 16.75 -4.94
CA LEU A 141 4.66 17.31 -6.26
C LEU A 141 4.46 18.82 -6.29
N LYS A 142 3.37 19.27 -5.67
CA LYS A 142 3.00 20.67 -5.51
C LYS A 142 1.89 20.75 -4.48
N ASN A 143 2.01 21.68 -3.53
CA ASN A 143 0.87 22.13 -2.76
C ASN A 143 0.01 23.00 -3.70
N ILE A 144 -1.14 22.48 -4.14
CA ILE A 144 -1.99 23.17 -5.13
C ILE A 144 -2.88 24.23 -4.45
N ASN A 145 -3.00 24.22 -3.11
CA ASN A 145 -3.76 25.20 -2.34
C ASN A 145 -2.92 25.84 -1.23
N THR A 146 -2.39 27.05 -1.47
CA THR A 146 -1.64 27.83 -0.47
C THR A 146 -2.47 28.34 0.73
N GLY A 147 -3.70 27.84 0.92
CA GLY A 147 -4.54 28.14 2.08
C GLY A 147 -4.44 27.03 3.12
N SER A 148 -4.04 27.37 4.35
CA SER A 148 -3.92 26.42 5.46
C SER A 148 -5.16 25.52 5.58
N GLY A 149 -5.00 24.21 5.41
CA GLY A 149 -6.04 23.21 5.62
C GLY A 149 -6.98 22.94 4.45
N ALA A 150 -6.69 23.43 3.24
CA ALA A 150 -7.50 23.16 2.07
C ALA A 150 -6.93 22.00 1.22
N SER A 151 -7.55 20.82 1.32
CA SER A 151 -7.28 19.67 0.44
C SER A 151 -7.33 20.09 -1.03
N SER A 152 -6.30 19.75 -1.82
CA SER A 152 -6.49 19.69 -3.27
C SER A 152 -7.36 18.44 -3.55
N ASN A 153 -8.31 18.55 -4.48
CA ASN A 153 -9.08 17.41 -4.97
C ASN A 153 -8.59 17.05 -6.38
N PRO A 154 -7.39 16.46 -6.52
CA PRO A 154 -6.90 15.99 -7.81
C PRO A 154 -7.63 14.68 -8.16
N GLY A 155 -8.89 14.78 -8.59
CA GLY A 155 -9.57 13.66 -9.22
C GLY A 155 -8.86 13.30 -10.53
N PHE A 156 -8.39 12.07 -10.67
CA PHE A 156 -7.96 11.54 -11.95
C PHE A 156 -9.20 11.38 -12.85
N ILE A 157 -9.25 12.11 -13.96
CA ILE A 157 -10.24 11.92 -15.01
C ILE A 157 -9.76 10.76 -15.90
N GLU A 158 -10.60 9.72 -16.03
CA GLU A 158 -10.43 8.59 -16.95
C GLU A 158 -10.68 9.00 -18.42
#